data_AF-A0A9P3BRV9-F1
#
_entry.id   AF-A0A9P3BRV9-F1
#
_cell.length_a   1.000
_cell.length_b   1.000
_cell.length_c   1.000
_cell.angle_alpha   90.00
_cell.angle_beta   90.00
_cell.angle_gamma   90.00
#
_symmetry.space_group_name_H-M   'P 1'
#
loop_
_entity.id
_entity.type
_entity.pdbx_description
1 polymer ?
#
loop_
_entity_poly.entity_id
_entity_poly.type
_entity_poly.pdbx_seq_one_letter_code
_entity_poly.pdbx_strand_id
1 'polypeptide(L)'
;MSHKTGGYFYYRYSYMCPWTDTAGQSGTDNTYHSAVYTPARKQDHTAQTTWYNNTAMPAVKADIEKNFYGDADRNGQGRTYERYNQRYVRQQEFMWCSKLPTHTTGGMQDRPFGKQV
;
A
#
# COMPACT_ATOMS: atom_id res chain seq x y z
N MET A 1 33.23 16.37 -5.23
CA MET A 1 31.98 15.94 -5.90
C MET A 1 30.99 15.49 -4.83
N SER A 2 29.96 16.29 -4.56
CA SER A 2 28.93 15.95 -3.55
C SER A 2 27.98 14.92 -4.16
N HIS A 3 28.06 13.67 -3.71
CA HIS A 3 27.10 12.64 -4.09
C HIS A 3 25.72 13.13 -3.64
N LYS A 4 24.83 13.48 -4.57
CA LYS A 4 23.40 13.66 -4.25
C LYS A 4 22.91 12.32 -3.71
N THR A 5 22.88 12.18 -2.39
CA THR A 5 22.43 10.97 -1.68
C THR A 5 21.05 10.62 -2.21
N GLY A 6 20.93 9.43 -2.79
CA GLY A 6 19.64 8.90 -3.24
C GLY A 6 18.65 8.81 -2.08
N GLY A 7 17.37 8.79 -2.41
CA GLY A 7 16.28 8.52 -1.47
C GLY A 7 15.26 7.60 -2.13
N TYR A 8 14.00 7.75 -1.75
CA TYR A 8 12.94 6.86 -2.21
C TYR A 8 11.66 7.65 -2.45
N PHE A 9 10.96 7.34 -3.54
CA PHE A 9 9.53 7.61 -3.58
C PHE A 9 8.82 6.55 -2.74
N TYR A 10 7.90 7.00 -1.91
CA TYR A 10 7.24 6.17 -0.92
C TYR A 10 5.74 6.47 -0.90
N TYR A 11 4.94 5.40 -0.92
CA TYR A 11 3.49 5.48 -0.85
C TYR A 11 2.97 4.46 0.16
N ARG A 12 2.40 4.96 1.25
CA ARG A 12 1.73 4.15 2.28
C ARG A 12 0.23 4.28 2.14
N TYR A 13 -0.46 3.16 2.29
CA TYR A 13 -1.90 3.10 2.13
C TYR A 13 -2.55 2.11 3.09
N SER A 14 -3.85 2.32 3.30
CA SER A 14 -4.74 1.27 3.77
C SER A 14 -5.78 0.93 2.71
N TYR A 15 -6.33 -0.27 2.77
CA TYR A 15 -7.41 -0.71 1.89
C TYR A 15 -8.69 -0.96 2.71
N MET A 16 -9.74 -0.19 2.39
CA MET A 16 -11.04 -0.24 3.06
C MET A 16 -12.06 -0.97 2.18
N CYS A 17 -12.17 -2.29 2.31
CA CYS A 17 -13.01 -3.08 1.41
C CYS A 17 -14.40 -3.34 2.00
N PRO A 18 -15.48 -2.98 1.30
CA PRO A 18 -16.82 -3.41 1.67
C PRO A 18 -16.98 -4.92 1.54
N TRP A 19 -17.84 -5.47 2.39
CA TRP A 19 -18.27 -6.86 2.33
C TRP A 19 -19.77 -6.99 2.55
N THR A 20 -20.32 -8.12 2.10
CA THR A 20 -21.69 -8.57 2.39
C THR A 20 -21.66 -10.01 2.83
N ASP A 21 -22.37 -10.36 3.91
CA ASP A 21 -22.46 -11.74 4.39
C ASP A 21 -23.63 -12.51 3.76
N THR A 22 -23.75 -13.79 4.10
CA THR A 22 -24.83 -14.66 3.61
C THR A 22 -26.23 -14.27 4.13
N ALA A 23 -26.32 -13.45 5.17
CA ALA A 23 -27.57 -12.92 5.70
C ALA A 23 -27.95 -11.57 5.08
N GLY A 24 -27.13 -11.04 4.17
CA GLY A 24 -27.34 -9.74 3.51
C GLY A 24 -26.89 -8.54 4.33
N GLN A 25 -26.17 -8.74 5.45
CA GLN A 25 -25.57 -7.63 6.19
C GLN A 25 -24.34 -7.12 5.45
N SER A 26 -24.12 -5.81 5.51
CA SER A 26 -22.98 -5.17 4.89
C SER A 26 -22.10 -4.44 5.91
N GLY A 27 -20.80 -4.37 5.60
CA GLY A 27 -19.80 -3.71 6.44
C GLY A 27 -18.59 -3.27 5.62
N THR A 28 -17.57 -2.77 6.29
CA THR A 28 -16.30 -2.40 5.66
C THR A 28 -15.15 -2.83 6.55
N ASP A 29 -14.20 -3.56 5.98
CA ASP A 29 -12.96 -3.92 6.66
C ASP A 29 -11.85 -2.96 6.25
N ASN A 30 -11.14 -2.40 7.24
CA ASN A 30 -9.98 -1.53 7.05
C ASN A 30 -8.73 -2.19 7.66
N THR A 31 -8.48 -3.44 7.30
CA THR A 31 -7.48 -4.28 7.97
C THR A 31 -6.17 -4.37 7.20
N TYR A 32 -6.15 -3.97 5.93
CA TYR A 32 -4.94 -4.08 5.11
C TYR A 32 -4.17 -2.77 5.09
N HIS A 33 -3.00 -2.76 5.73
CA HIS A 33 -2.07 -1.65 5.76
C HIS A 33 -0.76 -2.07 5.11
N SER A 34 -0.30 -1.32 4.11
CA SER A 34 0.91 -1.65 3.36
C SER A 34 1.55 -0.38 2.81
N ALA A 35 2.72 -0.53 2.22
CA ALA A 35 3.40 0.53 1.52
C ALA A 35 4.21 -0.02 0.34
N VAL A 36 4.46 0.82 -0.66
CA VAL A 36 5.36 0.53 -1.78
C VAL A 36 6.38 1.65 -1.95
N TYR A 37 7.58 1.31 -2.41
CA TYR A 37 8.63 2.30 -2.62
C TYR A 37 9.57 1.95 -3.77
N THR A 38 10.20 2.98 -4.34
CA THR A 38 11.26 2.86 -5.34
C THR A 38 12.45 3.74 -4.98
N PRO A 39 13.70 3.27 -5.17
CA PRO A 39 14.86 4.16 -5.09
C PRO A 39 14.76 5.28 -6.13
N ALA A 40 14.91 6.51 -5.69
CA ALA A 40 14.83 7.70 -6.53
C ALA A 40 15.81 8.76 -6.06
N ARG A 41 16.49 9.43 -7.01
CA ARG A 41 17.15 10.70 -6.69
C ARG A 41 16.09 11.72 -6.25
N LYS A 42 16.47 12.75 -5.49
CA LYS A 42 15.51 13.82 -5.17
C LYS A 42 15.01 14.46 -6.47
N GLN A 43 13.72 14.31 -6.75
CA GLN A 43 13.05 14.84 -7.95
C GLN A 43 11.94 15.83 -7.56
N ASP A 44 11.34 16.45 -8.56
CA ASP A 44 10.17 17.32 -8.43
C ASP A 44 8.85 16.54 -8.24
N HIS A 45 7.77 17.29 -7.97
CA HIS A 45 6.42 16.75 -7.80
C HIS A 45 5.88 16.04 -9.05
N THR A 46 6.34 16.43 -10.24
CA THR A 46 5.90 15.82 -11.51
C THR A 46 6.39 14.38 -11.58
N ALA A 47 7.68 14.15 -11.33
CA ALA A 47 8.24 12.81 -11.31
C ALA A 47 7.56 11.91 -10.25
N GLN A 48 7.24 12.47 -9.09
CA GLN A 48 6.53 11.74 -8.04
C GLN A 48 5.11 11.35 -8.46
N THR A 49 4.40 12.25 -9.16
CA THR A 49 3.05 12.00 -9.69
C THR A 49 3.08 10.95 -10.81
N THR A 50 4.06 11.03 -11.72
CA THR A 50 4.28 10.01 -12.76
C THR A 50 4.55 8.65 -12.14
N TRP A 51 5.42 8.60 -11.12
CA TRP A 51 5.70 7.37 -10.38
C TRP A 51 4.43 6.81 -9.70
N TYR A 52 3.62 7.67 -9.08
CA TYR A 52 2.38 7.25 -8.45
C TYR A 52 1.44 6.53 -9.45
N ASN A 53 1.18 7.15 -10.60
CA ASN A 53 0.27 6.61 -11.60
C ASN A 53 0.83 5.37 -12.31
N ASN A 54 2.11 5.38 -12.66
CA ASN A 54 2.69 4.36 -13.55
C ASN A 54 3.35 3.20 -12.80
N THR A 55 3.66 3.37 -11.51
CA THR A 55 4.41 2.37 -10.73
C THR A 55 3.71 2.05 -9.42
N ALA A 56 3.44 3.05 -8.57
CA ALA A 56 2.89 2.79 -7.24
C ALA A 56 1.50 2.15 -7.33
N MET A 57 0.55 2.77 -8.04
CA MET A 57 -0.83 2.26 -8.09
C MET A 57 -0.99 0.87 -8.74
N PRO A 58 -0.30 0.56 -9.86
CA PRO A 58 -0.27 -0.81 -10.38
C PRO A 58 0.27 -1.82 -9.36
N ALA A 59 1.34 -1.46 -8.63
CA ALA A 59 1.90 -2.33 -7.60
C ALA A 59 0.97 -2.49 -6.40
N VAL A 60 0.29 -1.41 -5.96
CA VAL A 60 -0.73 -1.44 -4.90
C VAL A 60 -1.86 -2.40 -5.26
N LYS A 61 -2.36 -2.33 -6.50
CA LYS A 61 -3.38 -3.24 -6.99
C LYS A 61 -2.91 -4.70 -6.89
N ALA A 62 -1.75 -5.02 -7.45
CA ALA A 62 -1.20 -6.37 -7.42
C ALA A 62 -0.98 -6.86 -5.97
N ASP A 63 -0.57 -5.96 -5.07
CA ASP A 63 -0.36 -6.26 -3.67
C ASP A 63 -1.65 -6.63 -2.93
N ILE A 64 -2.73 -5.88 -3.18
CA ILE A 64 -4.06 -6.14 -2.61
C ILE A 64 -4.65 -7.42 -3.20
N GLU A 65 -4.58 -7.61 -4.52
CA GLU A 65 -5.05 -8.82 -5.21
C GLU A 65 -4.37 -10.08 -4.66
N LYS A 66 -3.07 -10.02 -4.40
CA LYS A 66 -2.32 -11.15 -3.88
C LYS A 66 -2.55 -11.40 -2.40
N ASN A 67 -2.45 -10.38 -1.56
CA ASN A 67 -2.35 -10.57 -0.10
C ASN A 67 -3.68 -10.32 0.63
N PHE A 68 -4.47 -9.31 0.23
CA PHE A 68 -5.75 -9.07 0.88
C PHE A 68 -6.79 -10.09 0.44
N TYR A 69 -7.02 -10.23 -0.86
CA TYR A 69 -8.06 -11.14 -1.36
C TYR A 69 -7.70 -12.62 -1.18
N GLY A 70 -6.41 -12.96 -1.10
CA GLY A 70 -5.98 -14.33 -0.78
C GLY A 70 -6.50 -14.82 0.58
N ASP A 71 -6.50 -13.95 1.58
CA ASP A 71 -7.01 -14.24 2.92
C ASP A 71 -8.52 -13.95 3.02
N ALA A 72 -8.96 -12.83 2.43
CA ALA A 72 -10.36 -12.42 2.46
C ALA A 72 -11.26 -13.46 1.79
N ASP A 73 -10.88 -14.09 0.68
CA ASP A 73 -11.71 -15.11 0.04
C ASP A 73 -11.77 -16.43 0.84
N ARG A 74 -10.90 -16.61 1.83
CA ARG A 74 -10.87 -17.76 2.75
C ARG A 74 -11.43 -17.41 4.13
N ASN A 75 -12.08 -16.25 4.28
CA ASN A 75 -12.69 -15.86 5.55
C ASN A 75 -13.76 -16.91 5.93
N GLY A 76 -13.56 -17.62 7.04
CA GLY A 76 -14.54 -18.59 7.54
C GLY A 76 -15.84 -17.96 8.04
N GLN A 77 -16.09 -16.69 7.74
CA GLN A 77 -17.21 -15.87 8.22
C GLN A 77 -18.31 -15.71 7.16
N GLY A 78 -18.15 -16.29 5.96
CA GLY A 78 -19.15 -16.20 4.89
C GLY A 78 -19.28 -14.80 4.27
N ARG A 79 -18.29 -13.93 4.47
CA ARG A 79 -18.26 -12.58 3.88
C ARG A 79 -17.83 -12.66 2.43
N THR A 80 -18.54 -11.96 1.57
CA THR A 80 -18.16 -11.72 0.18
C THR A 80 -17.67 -10.30 0.06
N TYR A 81 -16.44 -10.11 -0.40
CA TYR A 81 -15.83 -8.80 -0.56
C TYR A 81 -16.02 -8.29 -1.99
N GLU A 82 -16.26 -6.99 -2.14
CA GLU A 82 -16.15 -6.37 -3.46
C GLU A 82 -14.75 -6.56 -4.03
N ARG A 83 -14.63 -6.84 -5.34
CA ARG A 83 -13.32 -6.97 -6.00
C ARG A 83 -12.59 -5.63 -6.07
N TYR A 84 -11.30 -5.67 -6.44
CA TYR A 84 -10.41 -4.52 -6.34
C TYR A 84 -11.05 -3.25 -6.89
N ASN A 85 -11.11 -2.22 -6.05
CA ASN A 85 -11.53 -0.89 -6.45
C ASN A 85 -10.58 0.13 -5.85
N GLN A 86 -9.95 0.91 -6.72
CA GLN A 86 -9.00 1.95 -6.32
C GLN A 86 -9.60 2.98 -5.34
N ARG A 87 -10.92 3.22 -5.37
CA ARG A 87 -11.60 4.14 -4.44
C ARG A 87 -11.49 3.74 -2.97
N TYR A 88 -11.19 2.46 -2.72
CA TYR A 88 -10.99 1.89 -1.39
C TYR A 88 -9.56 1.99 -0.89
N VAL A 89 -8.62 2.37 -1.76
CA VAL A 89 -7.24 2.67 -1.36
C VAL A 89 -7.22 4.06 -0.73
N ARG A 90 -6.87 4.11 0.55
CA ARG A 90 -6.68 5.36 1.30
C ARG A 90 -5.20 5.67 1.40
N GLN A 91 -4.79 6.77 0.79
CA GLN A 91 -3.45 7.31 0.98
C GLN A 91 -3.25 7.71 2.45
N GLN A 92 -2.23 7.15 3.07
CA GLN A 92 -1.77 7.56 4.41
C GLN A 92 -0.56 8.49 4.29
N GLU A 93 0.41 8.12 3.46
CA GLU A 93 1.62 8.92 3.22
C GLU A 93 2.00 8.84 1.75
N PHE A 94 2.38 9.97 1.16
CA PHE A 94 2.89 10.04 -0.20
C PHE A 94 4.01 11.08 -0.25
N MET A 95 5.25 10.61 -0.29
CA MET A 95 6.41 11.49 -0.14
C MET A 95 7.66 10.94 -0.84
N TRP A 96 8.59 11.84 -1.12
CA TRP A 96 10.00 11.46 -1.25
C TRP A 96 10.63 11.46 0.14
N CYS A 97 11.39 10.43 0.48
CA CYS A 97 12.11 10.33 1.74
C CYS A 97 13.58 9.97 1.51
N SER A 98 14.48 10.55 2.30
CA SER A 98 15.92 10.21 2.26
C SER A 98 16.20 8.85 2.93
N LYS A 99 15.33 8.44 3.86
CA LYS A 99 15.32 7.14 4.52
C LYS A 99 13.89 6.64 4.56
N LEU A 100 13.70 5.34 4.32
CA LEU A 100 12.39 4.70 4.39
C LEU A 100 11.86 4.71 5.82
N PRO A 101 10.56 4.96 6.03
CA PRO A 101 9.90 4.65 7.29
C PRO A 101 10.15 3.18 7.66
N THR A 102 10.36 2.90 8.95
CA THR A 102 10.61 1.54 9.45
C THR A 102 9.46 1.07 10.34
N HIS A 103 9.37 -0.24 10.53
CA HIS A 103 8.47 -0.79 11.55
C HIS A 103 8.92 -0.30 12.93
N THR A 104 7.97 0.14 13.76
CA THR A 104 8.24 0.71 15.09
C THR A 104 8.16 -0.33 16.20
N THR A 105 7.64 -1.53 15.93
CA THR A 105 7.40 -2.57 16.94
C THR A 105 7.65 -3.98 16.39
N GLY A 106 7.94 -4.91 17.30
CA GLY A 106 8.04 -6.35 17.03
C GLY A 106 9.34 -6.77 16.32
N GLY A 107 9.40 -8.04 15.87
CA GLY A 107 10.60 -8.64 15.25
C GLY A 107 11.01 -8.06 13.89
N MET A 108 10.27 -7.07 13.36
CA MET A 108 10.61 -6.34 12.14
C MET A 108 11.10 -4.93 12.43
N GLN A 109 11.26 -4.55 13.70
CA GLN A 109 11.76 -3.25 14.11
C GLN A 109 13.03 -2.87 13.32
N ASP A 110 13.11 -1.60 12.94
CA ASP A 110 14.19 -1.01 12.13
C ASP A 110 14.31 -1.51 10.68
N ARG A 111 13.46 -2.46 10.24
CA ARG A 111 13.34 -2.83 8.83
C ARG A 111 12.42 -1.84 8.09
N PRO A 112 12.68 -1.53 6.81
CA PRO A 112 11.81 -0.69 6.02
C PRO A 112 10.37 -1.22 6.01
N PHE A 113 9.41 -0.33 6.28
CA PHE A 113 7.99 -0.63 6.14
C PHE A 113 7.60 -0.52 4.67
N GLY A 114 7.08 -1.60 4.10
CA GLY A 114 6.63 -1.63 2.70
C GLY A 114 7.51 -2.47 1.78
N LYS A 115 7.11 -2.53 0.51
CA LYS A 115 7.65 -3.41 -0.52
C LYS A 115 8.36 -2.58 -1.58
N GLN A 116 9.58 -2.96 -1.93
CA GLN A 116 10.27 -2.36 -3.06
C GLN A 116 9.62 -2.83 -4.37
N VAL A 117 9.37 -1.90 -5.28
CA VAL A 117 8.78 -2.15 -6.61
C VAL A 117 9.68 -1.66 -7.74
#